data_AF-A0A2P4SEC1-F1
#
_entry.id   AF-A0A2P4SEC1-F1
#
_cell.length_a   1.000
_cell.length_b   1.000
_cell.length_c   1.000
_cell.angle_alpha   90.00
_cell.angle_beta   90.00
_cell.angle_gamma   90.00
#
_symmetry.space_group_name_H-M   'P 1'
#
loop_
_entity.id
_entity.type
_entity.pdbx_description
1 polymer ?
#
loop_
_entity_poly.entity_id
_entity_poly.type
_entity_poly.pdbx_seq_one_letter_code
_entity_poly.pdbx_strand_id
1 'polypeptide(L)'
;MCLASLTKEYKYLHKAVKVKLSKKRAVIGDQEYSIECHVEFITQGSLLPYETQHMIQQWLLINENCTQRMTQTHRPTVYLLVGKIEEGIILVNQIYHWQRRDSQLTLATQKW
;
A
#
# COMPACT_ATOMS: atom_id res chain seq x y z
N MET A 1 5.67 -13.55 -5.40
CA MET A 1 5.86 -12.50 -6.44
C MET A 1 4.89 -11.37 -6.12
N CYS A 2 5.33 -10.11 -6.06
CA CYS A 2 4.48 -8.95 -5.69
C CYS A 2 4.42 -7.91 -6.81
N LEU A 3 4.71 -8.30 -8.05
CA LEU A 3 4.63 -7.40 -9.19
C LEU A 3 3.51 -7.90 -10.10
N ALA A 4 2.45 -7.10 -10.21
CA ALA A 4 1.41 -7.28 -11.21
C ALA A 4 1.50 -6.14 -12.22
N SER A 5 0.99 -6.35 -13.43
CA SER A 5 0.79 -5.31 -14.45
C SER A 5 -0.63 -4.76 -14.36
N LEU A 6 -0.82 -3.45 -14.60
CA LEU A 6 -2.15 -2.82 -14.61
C LEU A 6 -2.89 -3.21 -15.89
N THR A 7 -3.82 -4.16 -15.82
CA THR A 7 -4.82 -4.41 -16.87
C THR A 7 -6.11 -3.65 -16.56
N LYS A 8 -6.63 -2.94 -17.57
CA LYS A 8 -7.70 -1.91 -17.51
C LYS A 8 -9.09 -2.40 -17.05
N GLU A 9 -9.29 -3.68 -16.75
CA GLU A 9 -10.63 -4.27 -16.58
C GLU A 9 -11.16 -4.38 -15.14
N TYR A 10 -10.40 -4.01 -14.11
CA TYR A 10 -10.80 -4.22 -12.71
C TYR A 10 -11.40 -2.99 -12.00
N LYS A 11 -11.86 -2.00 -12.78
CA LYS A 11 -12.13 -0.63 -12.33
C LYS A 11 -13.29 -0.45 -11.34
N TYR A 12 -14.17 -1.44 -11.20
CA TYR A 12 -15.45 -1.26 -10.51
C TYR A 12 -15.61 -2.02 -9.18
N LEU A 13 -14.71 -2.97 -8.86
CA LEU A 13 -14.81 -3.74 -7.60
C LEU A 13 -13.62 -3.54 -6.64
N HIS A 14 -12.54 -2.92 -7.10
CA HIS A 14 -11.31 -2.79 -6.30
C HIS A 14 -11.08 -1.34 -5.86
N LYS A 15 -10.79 -1.18 -4.57
CA LYS A 15 -10.35 0.09 -3.98
C LYS A 15 -8.85 0.24 -4.22
N ALA A 16 -8.44 1.44 -4.64
CA ALA A 16 -7.05 1.80 -4.83
C ALA A 16 -6.60 2.77 -3.73
N VAL A 17 -5.51 2.42 -3.06
CA VAL A 17 -4.97 3.18 -1.95
C VAL A 17 -3.49 3.41 -2.18
N LYS A 18 -3.07 4.68 -2.13
CA LYS A 18 -1.67 5.06 -2.19
C LYS A 18 -1.11 5.04 -0.78
N VAL A 19 -0.03 4.31 -0.60
CA VAL A 19 0.64 4.18 0.69
C VAL A 19 2.09 4.61 0.57
N LYS A 20 2.56 5.42 1.50
CA LYS A 20 3.97 5.73 1.66
C LYS A 20 4.49 4.91 2.82
N LEU A 21 5.47 4.06 2.54
CA LEU A 21 6.12 3.22 3.52
C LEU A 21 7.51 3.76 3.81
N SER A 22 7.81 3.99 5.08
CA SER A 22 9.15 4.29 5.57
C SER A 22 9.57 3.27 6.61
N LYS A 23 10.80 2.76 6.46
CA LYS A 23 11.44 1.94 7.49
C LYS A 23 12.05 2.88 8.53
N LYS A 24 11.48 2.92 9.73
CA LYS A 24 12.02 3.67 10.86
C LYS A 24 12.96 2.75 11.64
N ARG A 25 14.15 3.25 11.99
CA ARG A 25 15.02 2.57 12.94
C ARG A 25 14.40 2.77 14.33
N ALA A 26 13.94 1.71 14.97
CA ALA A 26 13.72 1.77 16.40
C ALA A 26 15.08 1.88 17.09
N VAL A 27 15.16 2.73 18.11
CA VAL A 27 16.39 3.00 18.84
C VAL A 27 16.33 2.22 20.16
N ILE A 28 17.32 1.34 20.30
CA ILE A 28 17.82 0.62 21.50
C ILE A 28 17.12 -0.71 21.85
N GLY A 29 17.90 -1.80 21.75
CA GLY A 29 17.69 -3.05 22.47
C GLY A 29 17.69 -4.28 21.58
N ASP A 30 16.70 -4.37 20.70
CA ASP A 30 16.50 -5.45 19.73
C ASP A 30 16.08 -4.83 18.41
N GLN A 31 16.49 -5.38 17.27
CA GLN A 31 16.21 -4.82 15.94
C GLN A 31 14.74 -4.99 15.53
N GLU A 32 13.80 -4.39 16.26
CA GLU A 32 12.42 -4.23 15.81
C GLU A 32 12.33 -3.05 14.84
N TYR A 33 12.28 -3.33 13.56
CA TYR A 33 12.07 -2.31 12.54
C TYR A 33 10.59 -1.90 12.53
N SER A 34 10.29 -0.66 12.94
CA SER A 34 8.93 -0.13 12.84
C SER A 34 8.66 0.46 11.45
N ILE A 35 7.44 0.24 10.95
CA ILE A 35 7.03 0.68 9.62
C ILE A 35 6.05 1.82 9.79
N GLU A 36 6.46 2.97 9.29
CA GLU A 36 5.58 4.13 9.22
C GLU A 36 4.80 4.02 7.90
N CYS A 37 3.48 3.91 8.02
CA CYS A 37 2.55 3.79 6.90
C CYS A 37 1.67 5.05 6.85
N HIS A 38 1.87 5.88 5.84
CA HIS A 38 1.00 7.00 5.55
C HIS A 38 0.11 6.68 4.35
N VAL A 39 -1.19 6.86 4.51
CA VAL A 39 -2.19 6.42 3.55
C VAL A 39 -2.88 7.63 2.91
N GLU A 40 -2.75 7.74 1.59
CA GLU A 40 -3.45 8.69 0.73
C GLU A 40 -4.49 7.93 -0.10
N PHE A 41 -5.76 8.34 -0.02
CA PHE A 41 -6.84 7.70 -0.76
C PHE A 41 -6.90 8.25 -2.18
N ILE A 42 -7.00 7.34 -3.15
CA ILE A 42 -7.22 7.69 -4.55
C ILE A 42 -8.71 7.67 -4.84
N THR A 43 -9.40 6.65 -4.32
CA THR A 43 -10.85 6.58 -4.29
C THR A 43 -11.34 6.54 -2.85
N GLN A 44 -12.15 7.51 -2.44
CA GLN A 44 -12.95 7.40 -1.23
C GLN A 44 -14.06 6.38 -1.48
N GLY A 45 -13.85 5.15 -1.00
CA GLY A 45 -14.95 4.20 -0.86
C GLY A 45 -15.77 4.49 0.40
N SER A 46 -16.74 3.65 0.69
CA SER A 46 -17.60 3.71 1.88
C SER A 46 -16.90 3.64 3.25
N LEU A 47 -15.60 3.37 3.29
CA LEU A 47 -14.85 3.14 4.54
C LEU A 47 -14.06 4.38 4.92
N LEU A 48 -13.99 4.66 6.21
CA LEU A 48 -13.31 5.85 6.69
C LEU A 48 -11.79 5.74 6.44
N PRO A 49 -11.10 6.87 6.19
CA PRO A 49 -9.66 6.88 6.00
C PRO A 49 -8.87 6.18 7.11
N TYR A 50 -9.30 6.39 8.36
CA TYR A 50 -8.68 5.80 9.55
C TYR A 50 -8.80 4.27 9.60
N GLU A 51 -10.00 3.74 9.32
CA GLU A 51 -10.24 2.30 9.32
C GLU A 51 -9.39 1.60 8.26
N THR A 52 -9.29 2.19 7.07
CA THR A 52 -8.49 1.61 5.99
C THR A 52 -7.00 1.70 6.29
N GLN A 53 -6.52 2.75 6.95
CA GLN A 53 -5.14 2.81 7.44
C GLN A 53 -4.85 1.68 8.44
N HIS A 54 -5.77 1.44 9.39
CA HIS A 54 -5.62 0.35 10.35
C HIS A 54 -5.56 -1.02 9.65
N MET A 55 -6.46 -1.28 8.70
CA MET A 55 -6.46 -2.52 7.92
C MET A 55 -5.17 -2.73 7.11
N ILE A 56 -4.66 -1.68 6.48
CA ILE A 56 -3.38 -1.75 5.74
C ILE A 56 -2.22 -2.04 6.69
N GLN A 57 -2.19 -1.41 7.87
CA GLN A 57 -1.18 -1.70 8.88
C GLN A 57 -1.25 -3.16 9.33
N GLN A 58 -2.44 -3.69 9.59
CA GLN A 58 -2.64 -5.10 9.93
C GLN A 58 -2.17 -6.03 8.79
N TRP A 59 -2.51 -5.72 7.55
CA TRP A 59 -2.07 -6.51 6.39
C TRP A 59 -0.54 -6.52 6.26
N LEU A 60 0.14 -5.40 6.52
CA LEU A 60 1.59 -5.32 6.49
C LEU A 60 2.25 -6.19 7.58
N LEU A 61 1.65 -6.26 8.78
CA LEU A 61 2.11 -7.12 9.87
C LEU A 61 1.92 -8.60 9.55
N ILE A 62 0.77 -8.97 8.99
CA ILE A 62 0.47 -10.35 8.57
C ILE A 62 1.39 -10.78 7.42
N ASN A 63 1.70 -9.87 6.50
CA ASN A 63 2.50 -10.14 5.31
C ASN A 63 3.95 -9.65 5.47
N GLU A 64 4.60 -10.00 6.58
CA GLU A 64 5.94 -9.53 6.94
C GLU A 64 6.97 -9.70 5.80
N ASN A 65 6.97 -10.85 5.12
CA ASN A 65 7.89 -11.10 3.99
C ASN A 65 7.69 -10.11 2.82
N CYS A 66 6.43 -9.78 2.49
CA CYS A 66 6.13 -8.79 1.45
C CYS A 66 6.56 -7.40 1.90
N THR A 67 6.24 -7.07 3.14
CA THR A 67 6.54 -5.82 3.79
C THR A 67 8.04 -5.56 3.90
N GLN A 68 8.83 -6.57 4.27
CA GLN A 68 10.29 -6.50 4.33
C GLN A 68 10.90 -6.26 2.95
N ARG A 69 10.35 -6.87 1.89
CA ARG A 69 10.78 -6.60 0.50
C ARG A 69 10.40 -5.20 0.04
N MET A 70 9.24 -4.71 0.43
CA MET A 70 8.79 -3.34 0.11
C MET A 70 9.58 -2.26 0.87
N THR A 71 10.05 -2.58 2.07
CA THR A 71 10.81 -1.69 2.97
C THR A 71 12.30 -2.02 3.00
N GLN A 72 12.79 -2.80 2.03
CA GLN A 72 14.18 -3.25 1.98
C GLN A 72 15.16 -2.07 1.86
N THR A 73 14.70 -0.96 1.27
CA THR A 73 15.49 0.28 1.19
C THR A 73 15.24 1.15 2.42
N HIS A 74 16.28 1.82 2.91
CA HIS A 74 16.16 2.84 3.96
C HIS A 74 15.48 4.14 3.49
N ARG A 75 15.03 4.19 2.23
CA ARG A 75 14.38 5.36 1.66
C ARG A 75 12.86 5.20 1.76
N PRO A 76 12.12 6.25 2.16
CA PRO A 76 10.67 6.24 2.05
C PRO A 76 10.25 5.95 0.62
N THR A 77 9.44 4.92 0.44
CA THR A 77 9.02 4.41 -0.86
C THR A 77 7.51 4.47 -0.95
N VAL A 78 6.98 4.96 -2.07
CA VAL A 78 5.53 5.06 -2.28
C VAL A 78 5.07 3.85 -3.08
N TYR A 79 3.97 3.25 -2.66
CA TYR A 79 3.33 2.13 -3.33
C TYR A 79 1.86 2.43 -3.58
N LEU A 80 1.32 1.89 -4.65
CA LEU A 80 -0.11 1.80 -4.90
C LEU A 80 -0.56 0.38 -4.56
N LEU A 81 -1.44 0.25 -3.58
CA LEU A 81 -2.11 -1.00 -3.23
C LEU A 81 -3.48 -1.01 -3.88
N VAL A 82 -3.77 -2.05 -4.66
CA VAL A 82 -5.08 -2.28 -5.26
C VAL A 82 -5.63 -3.59 -4.72
N GLY A 83 -6.84 -3.54 -4.20
CA GLY A 83 -7.45 -4.68 -3.55
C GLY A 83 -8.93 -4.49 -3.28
N LYS A 84 -9.50 -5.46 -2.59
CA LYS A 84 -10.87 -5.42 -2.10
C LYS A 84 -10.88 -5.49 -0.59
N ILE A 85 -11.96 -5.02 0.01
CA ILE A 85 -12.18 -5.14 1.46
C ILE A 85 -13.40 -6.03 1.62
N GLU A 86 -13.22 -7.17 2.28
CA GLU A 86 -14.27 -8.15 2.55
C GLU A 86 -14.32 -8.36 4.05
N GLU A 87 -15.49 -8.16 4.66
CA GLU A 87 -15.73 -8.41 6.10
C GLU A 87 -14.72 -7.72 7.05
N GLY A 88 -14.21 -6.54 6.67
CA GLY A 88 -13.21 -5.81 7.46
C GLY A 88 -11.77 -6.28 7.28
N ILE A 89 -11.51 -7.18 6.32
CA ILE A 89 -10.18 -7.64 5.94
C ILE A 89 -9.82 -7.06 4.58
N ILE A 90 -8.61 -6.50 4.46
CA ILE A 90 -8.09 -6.03 3.18
C ILE A 90 -7.39 -7.18 2.44
N LEU A 91 -7.86 -7.44 1.22
CA LEU A 91 -7.29 -8.39 0.29
C LEU A 91 -6.56 -7.61 -0.80
N VAL A 92 -5.25 -7.48 -0.62
CA VAL A 92 -4.37 -6.81 -1.59
C VAL A 92 -4.09 -7.76 -2.74
N ASN A 93 -4.61 -7.43 -3.92
CA ASN A 93 -4.43 -8.23 -5.12
C ASN A 93 -3.19 -7.79 -5.91
N GLN A 94 -2.90 -6.49 -5.90
CA GLN A 94 -1.83 -5.90 -6.70
C GLN A 94 -1.10 -4.80 -5.93
N ILE A 95 0.21 -4.74 -6.14
CA ILE A 95 1.13 -3.78 -5.51
C ILE A 95 1.98 -3.18 -6.61
N TYR A 96 1.95 -1.85 -6.73
CA TYR A 96 2.78 -1.12 -7.69
C TYR A 96 3.71 -0.18 -6.97
N HIS A 97 4.98 -0.20 -7.36
CA HIS A 97 5.95 0.77 -6.87
C HIS A 97 5.73 2.11 -7.58
N TRP A 98 5.43 3.16 -6.82
CA TRP A 98 5.14 4.49 -7.36
C TRP A 98 6.35 5.40 -7.26
N GLN A 99 7.04 5.58 -8.38
CA GLN A 99 8.15 6.50 -8.49
C GLN A 99 7.68 7.95 -8.70
N ARG A 100 8.46 8.92 -8.24
CA ARG A 100 8.10 10.35 -8.33
C ARG A 100 7.79 10.86 -9.75
N ARG A 101 8.30 10.18 -10.79
CA ARG A 101 8.09 10.49 -12.21
C ARG A 101 7.22 9.45 -12.93
N ASP A 102 6.50 8.61 -12.19
CA ASP A 102 5.65 7.57 -12.78
C ASP A 102 4.38 8.20 -13.38
N SER A 103 4.45 8.48 -14.68
CA SER A 103 3.35 9.08 -15.44
C SER A 103 2.18 8.11 -15.64
N GLN A 104 2.43 6.80 -15.68
CA GLN A 104 1.39 5.80 -15.87
C GLN A 104 0.51 5.69 -14.63
N LEU A 105 1.12 5.59 -13.44
CA LEU A 105 0.38 5.55 -12.18
C LEU A 105 -0.32 6.89 -11.90
N THR A 106 0.32 8.02 -12.23
CA THR A 106 -0.31 9.34 -12.09
C THR A 106 -1.55 9.47 -12.96
N LEU A 107 -1.49 9.04 -14.24
CA LEU A 107 -2.65 9.09 -15.12
C LEU A 107 -3.73 8.08 -14.75
N ALA A 108 -3.34 6.88 -14.30
CA ALA A 108 -4.29 5.85 -13.88
C ALA A 108 -5.10 6.29 -12.67
N THR A 109 -4.46 6.98 -11.73
CA THR A 109 -5.07 7.41 -10.47
C THR A 109 -5.93 8.66 -10.62
N GLN A 110 -5.58 9.55 -11.55
CA GLN A 110 -6.46 10.67 -11.97
C GLN A 110 -7.74 10.20 -12.66
N LYS A 111 -7.71 9.04 -13.31
CA LYS A 111 -8.86 8.47 -14.04
C LYS A 111 -9.60 7.41 -13.24
N TRP A 112 -9.23 7.15 -11.99
CA TRP A 112 -9.70 5.99 -11.22
C TRP A 112 -11.15 6.14 -10.81
#